data_AF-A0A6J8D4H6-F1
#
_entry.id   AF-A0A6J8D4H6-F1
#
_cell.length_a   1.000
_cell.length_b   1.000
_cell.length_c   1.000
_cell.angle_alpha   90.00
_cell.angle_beta   90.00
_cell.angle_gamma   90.00
#
_symmetry.space_group_name_H-M   'P 1'
#
loop_
_entity.id
_entity.type
_entity.pdbx_description
1 polymer ?
#
loop_
_entity_poly.entity_id
_entity_poly.type
_entity_poly.pdbx_seq_one_letter_code
_entity_poly.pdbx_strand_id
1 'polypeptide(L)'
;MRIIGPEAERNYFESQLIILDTLEQVLNSQPKDTSRLDEAIYVKLLLPEICKFLNQSTDTPNTLVLQLKNLSSKVLFALSLNNFGAVFNRISAKLTSLSSASDDPDLSDLELIQHINVDVLRLIKLFNDINSKFKFLKNKHVITLAYNLEKAIWMWMDNYPEEFTELQKKPNDELQDCCDKLFDQFNQCMENSKKKAAIWPLQMMLLVLCPKILEEINNADNGAPCSAQHLKKKHFIDEVKKAISPHHAGSKLTEGAAVTCVRLCKASTYISINDRLNVLFSLVQSVINDLKQLLFNPPPNTKPFSRGQSIVDLDLYNDCFVSCFRITPHNNDVLKVCLHPNSPPIYHFVLVNALHRIITQPRLPWWPNITIIYGKAAELRNMFTDTLNKVTQGMAAPQHLNQWCFPAICKSLMG
;
A
#
# COMPACT_ATOMS: atom_id res chain seq x y z
N MET A 1 -8.61 34.61 10.44
CA MET A 1 -7.96 35.74 9.73
C MET A 1 -8.11 35.45 8.25
N ARG A 2 -8.76 36.32 7.45
CA ARG A 2 -8.82 36.09 5.99
C ARG A 2 -7.46 36.45 5.41
N ILE A 3 -6.74 35.43 4.95
CA ILE A 3 -5.47 35.61 4.25
C ILE A 3 -5.84 36.06 2.84
N ILE A 4 -5.44 37.27 2.45
CA ILE A 4 -5.80 37.86 1.17
C ILE A 4 -4.53 37.94 0.33
N GLY A 5 -4.52 37.23 -0.80
CA GLY A 5 -3.44 37.24 -1.78
C GLY A 5 -2.71 35.88 -1.88
N PRO A 6 -2.30 35.46 -3.10
CA PRO A 6 -1.72 34.14 -3.34
C PRO A 6 -0.38 33.93 -2.63
N GLU A 7 0.40 34.99 -2.43
CA GLU A 7 1.67 34.92 -1.69
C GLU A 7 1.45 34.72 -0.18
N ALA A 8 0.46 35.40 0.39
CA ALA A 8 0.13 35.25 1.80
C ALA A 8 -0.44 33.85 2.09
N GLU A 9 -1.22 33.30 1.17
CA GLU A 9 -1.71 31.92 1.23
C GLU A 9 -0.56 30.91 1.15
N ARG A 10 0.37 31.07 0.22
CA ARG A 10 1.58 30.23 0.14
C ARG A 10 2.40 30.27 1.43
N ASN A 11 2.69 31.48 1.93
CA ASN A 11 3.49 31.66 3.15
C ASN A 11 2.79 31.02 4.38
N TYR A 12 1.46 31.03 4.40
CA TYR A 12 0.69 30.34 5.44
C TYR A 12 0.87 28.82 5.38
N PHE A 13 0.72 28.21 4.19
CA PHE A 13 0.98 26.78 4.00
C PHE A 13 2.41 26.40 4.37
N GLU A 14 3.41 27.19 3.95
CA GLU A 14 4.82 26.96 4.29
C GLU A 14 5.07 27.05 5.80
N SER A 15 4.43 28.01 6.49
CA SER A 15 4.54 28.12 7.95
C SER A 15 3.96 26.88 8.67
N GLN A 16 2.84 26.35 8.17
CA GLN A 16 2.24 25.12 8.70
C GLN A 16 3.14 23.90 8.47
N LEU A 17 3.79 23.82 7.30
CA LEU A 17 4.75 22.76 7.01
C LEU A 17 5.94 22.78 7.98
N ILE A 18 6.52 23.96 8.25
CA ILE A 18 7.63 24.10 9.21
C ILE A 18 7.20 23.65 10.62
N ILE A 19 5.99 24.03 11.05
CA ILE A 19 5.46 23.65 12.35
C ILE A 19 5.28 22.13 12.45
N LEU A 20 4.67 21.51 11.44
CA LEU A 20 4.45 20.06 11.44
C LEU A 20 5.78 19.28 11.37
N ASP A 21 6.77 19.77 10.63
CA ASP A 21 8.10 19.15 10.56
C ASP A 21 8.80 19.18 11.91
N THR A 22 8.73 20.34 12.58
CA THR A 22 9.28 20.51 13.93
C THR A 22 8.54 19.60 14.93
N LEU A 23 7.22 19.50 14.85
CA LEU A 23 6.42 18.62 15.71
C LEU A 23 6.78 17.15 15.52
N GLU A 24 6.97 16.69 14.27
CA GLU A 24 7.42 15.32 13.99
C GLU A 24 8.74 15.02 14.69
N GLN A 25 9.73 15.91 14.54
CA GLN A 25 11.06 15.75 15.15
C GLN A 25 10.99 15.73 16.69
N VAL A 26 10.19 16.62 17.28
CA VAL A 26 10.00 16.67 18.73
C VAL A 26 9.37 15.38 19.25
N LEU A 27 8.29 14.90 18.62
CA LEU A 27 7.60 13.68 19.05
C LEU A 27 8.49 12.45 18.92
N ASN A 28 9.28 12.34 17.85
CA ASN A 28 10.24 11.25 17.67
C ASN A 28 11.40 11.29 18.68
N SER A 29 11.69 12.45 19.27
CA SER A 29 12.76 12.62 20.27
C SER A 29 12.29 12.41 21.71
N GLN A 30 10.98 12.18 21.93
CA GLN A 30 10.46 12.01 23.29
C GLN A 30 10.80 10.64 23.88
N PRO A 31 11.12 10.58 25.19
CA PRO A 31 11.23 9.31 25.88
C PRO A 31 9.88 8.59 25.88
N LYS A 32 9.89 7.25 26.04
CA LYS A 32 8.67 6.44 26.09
C LYS A 32 7.75 6.80 27.26
N ASP A 33 8.30 7.40 28.32
CA ASP A 33 7.57 7.86 29.50
C ASP A 33 7.29 9.37 29.41
N THR A 34 6.22 9.75 28.70
CA THR A 34 5.72 11.13 28.67
C THR A 34 4.88 11.45 29.91
N SER A 35 4.88 12.71 30.37
CA SER A 35 4.08 13.10 31.53
C SER A 35 2.58 13.08 31.20
N ARG A 36 1.73 12.80 32.20
CA ARG A 36 0.25 12.84 32.05
C ARG A 36 -0.29 14.19 31.56
N LEU A 37 0.44 15.28 31.80
CA LEU A 37 0.06 16.61 31.35
C LEU A 37 0.28 16.76 29.83
N ASP A 38 1.38 16.22 29.33
CA ASP A 38 1.71 16.22 27.90
C ASP A 38 0.70 15.38 27.11
N GLU A 39 0.32 14.21 27.65
CA GLU A 39 -0.74 13.37 27.07
C GLU A 39 -2.06 14.16 26.92
N ALA A 40 -2.48 14.91 27.94
CA ALA A 40 -3.72 15.69 27.87
C ALA A 40 -3.67 16.79 26.79
N ILE A 41 -2.52 17.43 26.61
CA ILE A 41 -2.30 18.45 25.57
C ILE A 41 -2.36 17.82 24.18
N TYR A 42 -1.67 16.70 23.97
CA TYR A 42 -1.66 16.04 22.66
C TYR A 42 -3.04 15.57 22.23
N VAL A 43 -3.81 15.02 23.16
CA VAL A 43 -5.13 14.47 22.87
C VAL A 43 -6.17 15.55 22.65
N LYS A 44 -6.13 16.63 23.44
CA LYS A 44 -7.16 17.69 23.39
C LYS A 44 -6.89 18.76 22.35
N LEU A 45 -5.62 19.06 22.06
CA LEU A 45 -5.25 20.18 21.19
C LEU A 45 -4.64 19.70 19.88
N LEU A 46 -3.63 18.83 19.93
CA LEU A 46 -2.88 18.45 18.72
C LEU A 46 -3.67 17.51 17.81
N LEU A 47 -4.19 16.39 18.35
CA LEU A 47 -4.87 15.37 17.56
C LEU A 47 -6.03 15.93 16.71
N PRO A 48 -6.92 16.80 17.24
CA PRO A 48 -7.96 17.44 16.42
C PRO A 48 -7.43 18.27 15.25
N GLU A 49 -6.32 18.99 15.42
CA GLU A 49 -5.72 19.77 14.33
C GLU A 49 -5.08 18.87 13.27
N ILE A 50 -4.41 17.79 13.68
CA ILE A 50 -3.87 16.79 12.76
C ILE A 50 -4.97 16.13 11.94
N CYS A 51 -6.09 15.77 12.58
CA CYS A 51 -7.28 15.27 11.86
C CYS A 51 -7.75 16.27 10.80
N LYS A 52 -7.81 17.58 11.11
CA LYS A 52 -8.24 18.59 10.13
C LYS A 52 -7.34 18.61 8.90
N PHE A 53 -6.02 18.50 9.05
CA PHE A 53 -5.09 18.47 7.93
C PHE A 53 -5.26 17.22 7.06
N LEU A 54 -5.40 16.05 7.69
CA LEU A 54 -5.62 14.79 6.98
C LEU A 54 -6.92 14.82 6.15
N ASN A 55 -7.96 15.46 6.69
CA ASN A 55 -9.30 15.48 6.12
C ASN A 55 -9.52 16.57 5.05
N GLN A 56 -8.50 17.37 4.70
CA GLN A 56 -8.66 18.42 3.67
C GLN A 56 -8.98 17.81 2.29
N SER A 57 -9.91 18.39 1.53
CA SER A 57 -10.20 17.90 0.17
C SER A 57 -8.97 18.01 -0.74
N THR A 58 -8.76 16.98 -1.56
CA THR A 58 -7.71 16.93 -2.60
C THR A 58 -8.27 17.17 -4.00
N ASP A 59 -9.51 17.67 -4.12
CA ASP A 59 -10.21 17.84 -5.41
C ASP A 59 -9.49 18.82 -6.36
N THR A 60 -8.60 19.66 -5.82
CA THR A 60 -7.67 20.47 -6.61
C THR A 60 -6.22 20.08 -6.24
N PRO A 61 -5.36 19.68 -7.19
CA PRO A 61 -3.98 19.27 -6.89
C PRO A 61 -3.13 20.48 -6.50
N ASN A 62 -3.19 20.85 -5.23
CA ASN A 62 -2.27 21.79 -4.60
C ASN A 62 -1.15 20.99 -3.92
N THR A 63 0.07 21.11 -4.46
CA THR A 63 1.26 20.42 -3.93
C THR A 63 1.49 20.67 -2.45
N LEU A 64 1.18 21.87 -1.94
CA LEU A 64 1.35 22.22 -0.54
C LEU A 64 0.35 21.48 0.36
N VAL A 65 -0.90 21.30 -0.10
CA VAL A 65 -1.91 20.52 0.64
C VAL A 65 -1.50 19.06 0.73
N LEU A 66 -0.94 18.49 -0.34
CA LEU A 66 -0.42 17.12 -0.32
C LEU A 66 0.76 16.97 0.64
N GLN A 67 1.67 17.95 0.66
CA GLN A 67 2.78 17.98 1.62
C GLN A 67 2.29 18.08 3.06
N LEU A 68 1.27 18.92 3.33
CA LEU A 68 0.67 19.02 4.66
C LEU A 68 0.06 17.70 5.12
N LYS A 69 -0.69 17.02 4.24
CA LYS A 69 -1.24 15.69 4.56
C LYS A 69 -0.15 14.69 4.88
N ASN A 70 0.89 14.63 4.04
CA ASN A 70 2.01 13.72 4.26
C ASN A 70 2.69 13.99 5.60
N LEU A 71 2.99 15.24 5.92
CA LEU A 71 3.64 15.59 7.17
C LEU A 71 2.74 15.38 8.38
N SER A 72 1.44 15.67 8.26
CA SER A 72 0.43 15.39 9.29
C SER A 72 0.33 13.89 9.58
N SER A 73 0.45 13.04 8.56
CA SER A 73 0.46 11.58 8.74
C SER A 73 1.68 11.12 9.54
N LYS A 74 2.85 11.73 9.32
CA LYS A 74 4.08 11.44 10.08
C LYS A 74 3.98 11.92 11.52
N VAL A 75 3.42 13.11 11.74
CA VAL A 75 3.15 13.64 13.09
C VAL A 75 2.17 12.71 13.83
N LEU A 76 1.11 12.24 13.17
CA LEU A 76 0.17 11.29 13.77
C LEU A 76 0.85 9.95 14.12
N PHE A 77 1.69 9.44 13.23
CA PHE A 77 2.47 8.23 13.47
C PHE A 77 3.37 8.39 14.70
N ALA A 78 4.17 9.47 14.74
CA ALA A 78 5.06 9.78 15.86
C ALA A 78 4.28 9.97 17.17
N LEU A 79 3.13 10.67 17.12
CA LEU A 79 2.27 10.86 18.28
C LEU A 79 1.75 9.53 18.84
N SER A 80 1.32 8.64 17.96
CA SER A 80 0.73 7.35 18.33
C SER A 80 1.73 6.35 18.91
N LEU A 81 3.05 6.59 18.80
CA LEU A 81 4.07 5.76 19.47
C LEU A 81 3.83 5.71 20.98
N ASN A 82 3.72 6.88 21.62
CA ASN A 82 3.53 7.02 23.06
C ASN A 82 2.05 7.22 23.44
N ASN A 83 1.21 7.72 22.53
CA ASN A 83 -0.19 8.07 22.81
C ASN A 83 -1.19 7.15 22.10
N PHE A 84 -0.81 5.89 21.84
CA PHE A 84 -1.64 4.93 21.11
C PHE A 84 -3.06 4.83 21.68
N GLY A 85 -3.20 4.73 23.00
CA GLY A 85 -4.50 4.57 23.66
C GLY A 85 -5.48 5.68 23.31
N ALA A 86 -5.03 6.93 23.22
CA ALA A 86 -5.90 8.05 22.91
C ALA A 86 -6.31 8.08 21.44
N VAL A 87 -5.38 7.86 20.51
CA VAL A 87 -5.69 7.80 19.08
C VAL A 87 -6.59 6.60 18.78
N PHE A 88 -6.29 5.44 19.38
CA PHE A 88 -7.11 4.24 19.31
C PHE A 88 -8.53 4.48 19.83
N ASN A 89 -8.69 5.16 20.97
CA ASN A 89 -10.02 5.48 21.51
C ASN A 89 -10.83 6.36 20.56
N ARG A 90 -10.18 7.29 19.84
CA ARG A 90 -10.84 8.11 18.80
C ARG A 90 -11.32 7.24 17.64
N ILE A 91 -10.49 6.32 17.14
CA ILE A 91 -10.86 5.36 16.09
C ILE A 91 -12.02 4.46 16.56
N SER A 92 -11.91 3.90 17.77
CA SER A 92 -12.92 3.02 18.36
C SER A 92 -14.26 3.74 18.55
N ALA A 93 -14.24 4.99 19.02
CA ALA A 93 -15.43 5.84 19.12
C ALA A 93 -16.04 6.12 17.75
N LYS A 94 -15.21 6.36 16.72
CA LYS A 94 -15.70 6.53 15.35
C LYS A 94 -16.39 5.28 14.84
N LEU A 95 -15.79 4.10 14.99
CA LEU A 95 -16.39 2.81 14.61
C LEU A 95 -17.74 2.57 15.32
N THR A 96 -17.83 2.91 16.61
CA THR A 96 -19.10 2.88 17.35
C THR A 96 -20.13 3.83 16.75
N SER A 97 -19.75 5.08 16.45
CA SER A 97 -20.68 6.06 15.87
C SER A 97 -21.21 5.64 14.50
N LEU A 98 -20.38 5.01 13.66
CA LEU A 98 -20.75 4.51 12.34
C LEU A 98 -21.71 3.32 12.41
N SER A 99 -21.74 2.62 13.53
CA SER A 99 -22.67 1.51 13.81
C SER A 99 -24.09 2.00 14.09
N SER A 100 -24.24 3.25 14.55
CA SER A 100 -25.53 3.87 14.90
C SER A 100 -25.97 5.01 13.98
N ALA A 101 -25.16 5.35 12.96
CA ALA A 101 -25.37 6.54 12.14
C ALA A 101 -26.52 6.41 11.12
N SER A 102 -27.24 7.51 10.90
CA SER A 102 -28.18 7.71 9.78
C SER A 102 -27.44 7.72 8.43
N ASP A 103 -28.15 7.90 7.32
CA ASP A 103 -27.54 7.87 6.00
C ASP A 103 -26.69 9.12 5.76
N ASP A 104 -25.34 8.96 5.71
CA ASP A 104 -24.49 10.15 5.50
C ASP A 104 -23.17 10.32 6.27
N PRO A 105 -22.66 9.38 7.11
CA PRO A 105 -21.70 9.80 8.13
C PRO A 105 -20.33 10.12 7.52
N ASP A 106 -19.74 11.19 8.03
CA ASP A 106 -18.33 11.53 7.80
C ASP A 106 -17.45 10.30 8.11
N LEU A 107 -16.57 9.92 7.18
CA LEU A 107 -15.67 8.76 7.32
C LEU A 107 -14.24 9.15 7.67
N SER A 108 -13.96 10.45 7.79
CA SER A 108 -12.59 10.96 7.80
C SER A 108 -11.74 10.43 8.95
N ASP A 109 -12.30 10.28 10.15
CA ASP A 109 -11.57 9.69 11.29
C ASP A 109 -11.23 8.18 11.10
N LEU A 110 -11.83 7.46 10.13
CA LEU A 110 -11.36 6.12 9.78
C LEU A 110 -9.99 6.14 9.09
N GLU A 111 -9.62 7.26 8.45
CA GLU A 111 -8.30 7.43 7.84
C GLU A 111 -7.18 7.45 8.88
N LEU A 112 -7.48 7.64 10.16
CA LEU A 112 -6.47 7.53 11.22
C LEU A 112 -5.86 6.13 11.27
N ILE A 113 -6.62 5.08 10.92
CA ILE A 113 -6.16 3.69 10.94
C ILE A 113 -4.90 3.49 10.09
N GLN A 114 -4.81 4.14 8.93
CA GLN A 114 -3.67 3.98 8.01
C GLN A 114 -2.41 4.78 8.41
N HIS A 115 -2.48 5.59 9.47
CA HIS A 115 -1.41 6.52 9.86
C HIS A 115 -0.89 6.32 11.28
N ILE A 116 -1.44 5.36 12.02
CA ILE A 116 -1.02 5.05 13.39
C ILE A 116 0.12 4.03 13.45
N ASN A 117 1.08 4.26 14.34
CA ASN A 117 2.10 3.29 14.66
C ASN A 117 1.49 2.09 15.40
N VAL A 118 1.50 0.95 14.72
CA VAL A 118 0.99 -0.34 15.20
C VAL A 118 2.11 -1.38 15.16
N ASP A 119 2.48 -1.91 16.32
CA ASP A 119 3.19 -3.19 16.47
C ASP A 119 2.18 -4.35 16.40
N VAL A 120 2.64 -5.61 16.44
CA VAL A 120 1.76 -6.78 16.36
C VAL A 120 0.66 -6.81 17.42
N LEU A 121 0.94 -6.37 18.66
CA LEU A 121 -0.04 -6.37 19.75
C LEU A 121 -1.11 -5.30 19.54
N ARG A 122 -0.71 -4.11 19.08
CA ARG A 122 -1.61 -3.02 18.72
C ARG A 122 -2.46 -3.37 17.49
N LEU A 123 -1.88 -4.11 16.53
CA LEU A 123 -2.59 -4.60 15.36
C LEU A 123 -3.68 -5.61 15.75
N ILE A 124 -3.35 -6.58 16.61
CA ILE A 124 -4.33 -7.52 17.19
C ILE A 124 -5.45 -6.77 17.90
N LYS A 125 -5.11 -5.79 18.75
CA LYS A 125 -6.09 -4.96 19.46
C LYS A 125 -7.02 -4.21 18.50
N LEU A 126 -6.48 -3.66 17.41
CA LEU A 126 -7.26 -3.01 16.36
C LEU A 126 -8.20 -3.98 15.65
N PHE A 127 -7.71 -5.16 15.24
CA PHE A 127 -8.53 -6.16 14.57
C PHE A 127 -9.64 -6.70 15.45
N ASN A 128 -9.37 -6.95 16.74
CA ASN A 128 -10.38 -7.36 17.71
C ASN A 128 -11.47 -6.31 17.90
N ASP A 129 -11.10 -5.03 18.02
CA ASP A 129 -12.05 -3.94 18.16
C ASP A 129 -12.97 -3.83 16.94
N ILE A 130 -12.40 -3.94 15.74
CA ILE A 130 -13.15 -3.94 14.47
C ILE A 130 -14.06 -5.16 14.37
N ASN A 131 -13.54 -6.37 14.62
CA ASN A 131 -14.33 -7.61 14.61
C ASN A 131 -15.59 -7.50 15.47
N SER A 132 -15.49 -6.86 16.65
CA SER A 132 -16.60 -6.70 17.58
C SER A 132 -17.70 -5.73 17.08
N LYS A 133 -17.34 -4.78 16.21
CA LYS A 133 -18.23 -3.72 15.70
C LYS A 133 -18.67 -3.93 14.25
N PHE A 134 -18.00 -4.83 13.51
CA PHE A 134 -18.15 -4.98 12.07
C PHE A 134 -19.59 -5.21 11.62
N LYS A 135 -20.33 -6.06 12.34
CA LYS A 135 -21.71 -6.45 12.01
C LYS A 135 -22.71 -5.29 11.90
N PHE A 136 -22.35 -4.12 12.43
CA PHE A 136 -23.19 -2.93 12.41
C PHE A 136 -22.78 -1.92 11.33
N LEU A 137 -21.69 -2.19 10.58
CA LEU A 137 -21.19 -1.27 9.57
C LEU A 137 -22.00 -1.37 8.28
N LYS A 138 -22.41 -0.22 7.74
CA LYS A 138 -23.05 -0.13 6.43
C LYS A 138 -22.06 -0.41 5.29
N ASN A 139 -22.60 -0.86 4.16
CA ASN A 139 -21.83 -1.27 2.97
C ASN A 139 -20.76 -0.26 2.50
N LYS A 140 -21.05 1.05 2.55
CA LYS A 140 -20.08 2.08 2.15
C LYS A 140 -18.89 2.20 3.13
N HIS A 141 -19.13 1.98 4.43
CA HIS A 141 -18.08 2.04 5.46
C HIS A 141 -17.11 0.86 5.32
N VAL A 142 -17.62 -0.30 4.90
CA VAL A 142 -16.82 -1.52 4.72
C VAL A 142 -15.69 -1.31 3.71
N ILE A 143 -15.95 -0.61 2.59
CA ILE A 143 -14.91 -0.37 1.57
C ILE A 143 -13.82 0.57 2.10
N THR A 144 -14.21 1.69 2.72
CA THR A 144 -13.25 2.62 3.33
C THR A 144 -12.45 1.96 4.44
N LEU A 145 -13.09 1.14 5.28
CA LEU A 145 -12.41 0.37 6.31
C LEU A 145 -11.43 -0.62 5.70
N ALA A 146 -11.81 -1.32 4.63
CA ALA A 146 -10.94 -2.28 3.97
C ALA A 146 -9.63 -1.63 3.48
N TYR A 147 -9.76 -0.48 2.82
CA TYR A 147 -8.63 0.31 2.34
C TYR A 147 -7.69 0.72 3.49
N ASN A 148 -8.26 1.28 4.55
CA ASN A 148 -7.47 1.76 5.68
C ASN A 148 -6.77 0.63 6.45
N LEU A 149 -7.43 -0.54 6.60
CA LEU A 149 -6.81 -1.71 7.22
C LEU A 149 -5.67 -2.29 6.38
N GLU A 150 -5.82 -2.34 5.05
CA GLU A 150 -4.74 -2.79 4.17
C GLU A 150 -3.50 -1.91 4.36
N LYS A 151 -3.68 -0.59 4.43
CA LYS A 151 -2.60 0.36 4.66
C LYS A 151 -1.98 0.22 6.05
N ALA A 152 -2.77 -0.04 7.08
CA ALA A 152 -2.27 -0.32 8.43
C ALA A 152 -1.37 -1.56 8.47
N ILE A 153 -1.74 -2.63 7.78
CA ILE A 153 -0.91 -3.85 7.66
C ILE A 153 0.41 -3.52 6.95
N TRP A 154 0.37 -2.78 5.84
CA TRP A 154 1.58 -2.38 5.13
C TRP A 154 2.49 -1.51 5.99
N MET A 155 1.92 -0.55 6.71
CA MET A 155 2.67 0.30 7.63
C MET A 155 3.33 -0.52 8.75
N TRP A 156 2.62 -1.50 9.34
CA TRP A 156 3.22 -2.42 10.30
C TRP A 156 4.41 -3.17 9.68
N MET A 157 4.23 -3.78 8.51
CA MET A 157 5.31 -4.51 7.82
C MET A 157 6.50 -3.62 7.43
N ASP A 158 6.25 -2.35 7.08
CA ASP A 158 7.29 -1.40 6.69
C ASP A 158 8.11 -0.91 7.89
N ASN A 159 7.49 -0.77 9.06
CA ASN A 159 8.13 -0.25 10.27
C ASN A 159 8.67 -1.34 11.22
N TYR A 160 8.07 -2.54 11.18
CA TYR A 160 8.41 -3.69 12.02
C TYR A 160 8.57 -4.97 11.16
N PRO A 161 9.43 -4.96 10.12
CA PRO A 161 9.57 -6.10 9.19
C PRO A 161 10.05 -7.39 9.87
N GLU A 162 10.77 -7.28 10.99
CA GLU A 162 11.20 -8.38 11.82
C GLU A 162 10.02 -9.11 12.49
N GLU A 163 8.99 -8.39 12.94
CA GLU A 163 7.78 -9.01 13.53
C GLU A 163 7.04 -9.84 12.47
N PHE A 164 6.93 -9.32 11.25
CA PHE A 164 6.37 -10.08 10.13
C PHE A 164 7.22 -11.31 9.78
N THR A 165 8.54 -11.16 9.76
CA THR A 165 9.46 -12.28 9.51
C THR A 165 9.34 -13.36 10.59
N GLU A 166 9.20 -12.97 11.85
CA GLU A 166 8.97 -13.89 12.96
C GLU A 166 7.62 -14.58 12.84
N LEU A 167 6.55 -13.84 12.52
CA LEU A 167 5.20 -14.37 12.33
C LEU A 167 5.17 -15.55 11.32
N GLN A 168 5.92 -15.43 10.22
CA GLN A 168 6.00 -16.48 9.21
C GLN A 168 6.67 -17.76 9.72
N LYS A 169 7.58 -17.66 10.70
CA LYS A 169 8.29 -18.81 11.31
C LYS A 169 7.56 -19.35 12.52
N LYS A 170 6.96 -18.47 13.31
CA LYS A 170 6.26 -18.74 14.55
C LYS A 170 4.89 -18.06 14.47
N PRO A 171 3.88 -18.75 13.92
CA PRO A 171 2.54 -18.19 13.78
C PRO A 171 1.96 -17.77 15.13
N ASN A 172 1.21 -16.67 15.14
CA ASN A 172 0.52 -16.13 16.31
C ASN A 172 -0.98 -16.49 16.22
N ASP A 173 -1.46 -17.30 17.16
CA ASP A 173 -2.84 -17.82 17.12
C ASP A 173 -3.89 -16.72 17.37
N GLU A 174 -3.59 -15.69 18.16
CA GLU A 174 -4.51 -14.56 18.40
C GLU A 174 -4.62 -13.66 17.17
N LEU A 175 -3.49 -13.37 16.51
CA LEU A 175 -3.49 -12.67 15.23
C LEU A 175 -4.24 -13.46 14.16
N GLN A 176 -3.99 -14.78 14.08
CA GLN A 176 -4.66 -15.64 13.12
C GLN A 176 -6.18 -15.64 13.34
N ASP A 177 -6.66 -15.79 14.58
CA ASP A 177 -8.09 -15.80 14.90
C ASP A 177 -8.77 -14.47 14.52
N CYS A 178 -8.15 -13.32 14.81
CA CYS A 178 -8.73 -12.04 14.44
C CYS A 178 -8.70 -11.79 12.91
N CYS A 179 -7.65 -12.20 12.20
CA CYS A 179 -7.57 -12.13 10.74
C CYS A 179 -8.57 -13.05 10.06
N ASP A 180 -8.75 -14.27 10.57
CA ASP A 180 -9.69 -15.27 10.06
C ASP A 180 -11.14 -14.77 10.15
N LYS A 181 -11.51 -14.22 11.31
CA LYS A 181 -12.83 -13.58 11.52
C LYS A 181 -13.06 -12.39 10.60
N LEU A 182 -12.08 -11.49 10.47
CA LEU A 182 -12.19 -10.33 9.57
C LEU A 182 -12.35 -10.78 8.12
N PHE A 183 -11.56 -11.78 7.68
CA PHE A 183 -11.67 -12.32 6.33
C PHE A 183 -13.11 -12.78 6.05
N ASP A 184 -13.68 -13.59 6.95
CA ASP A 184 -15.02 -14.14 6.79
C ASP A 184 -16.10 -13.05 6.80
N GLN A 185 -15.94 -12.02 7.65
CA GLN A 185 -16.81 -10.85 7.69
C GLN A 185 -16.79 -10.06 6.37
N PHE A 186 -15.59 -9.75 5.85
CA PHE A 186 -15.45 -9.05 4.57
C PHE A 186 -15.97 -9.89 3.40
N ASN A 187 -15.75 -11.20 3.42
CA ASN A 187 -16.20 -12.11 2.39
C ASN A 187 -17.74 -12.14 2.25
N GLN A 188 -18.46 -12.00 3.37
CA GLN A 188 -19.92 -11.94 3.38
C GLN A 188 -20.48 -10.65 2.77
N CYS A 189 -19.69 -9.57 2.73
CA CYS A 189 -20.13 -8.28 2.22
C CYS A 189 -19.98 -8.14 0.68
N MET A 190 -19.53 -9.16 -0.03
CA MET A 190 -19.09 -9.05 -1.44
C MET A 190 -20.20 -9.28 -2.46
N GLU A 191 -21.17 -8.36 -2.54
CA GLU A 191 -22.36 -8.52 -3.39
C GLU A 191 -22.13 -8.28 -4.90
N ASN A 192 -21.10 -7.50 -5.28
CA ASN A 192 -20.84 -7.16 -6.68
C ASN A 192 -19.34 -7.10 -7.01
N SER A 193 -19.00 -7.18 -8.31
CA SER A 193 -17.61 -7.25 -8.78
C SER A 193 -16.77 -6.02 -8.41
N LYS A 194 -17.36 -4.81 -8.40
CA LYS A 194 -16.61 -3.58 -8.05
C LYS A 194 -16.20 -3.59 -6.58
N LYS A 195 -17.12 -3.98 -5.70
CA LYS A 195 -16.86 -4.14 -4.27
C LYS A 195 -15.88 -5.28 -4.01
N LYS A 196 -16.02 -6.39 -4.75
CA LYS A 196 -15.06 -7.50 -4.70
C LYS A 196 -13.63 -7.01 -4.96
N ALA A 197 -13.43 -6.37 -6.11
CA ALA A 197 -12.15 -5.84 -6.53
C ALA A 197 -11.51 -4.87 -5.52
N ALA A 198 -12.32 -4.09 -4.79
CA ALA A 198 -11.82 -3.15 -3.79
C ALA A 198 -11.41 -3.81 -2.46
N ILE A 199 -11.98 -4.96 -2.11
CA ILE A 199 -11.75 -5.65 -0.82
C ILE A 199 -10.68 -6.75 -0.94
N TRP A 200 -10.51 -7.34 -2.12
CA TRP A 200 -9.55 -8.43 -2.38
C TRP A 200 -8.11 -8.15 -1.89
N PRO A 201 -7.53 -6.94 -2.06
CA PRO A 201 -6.20 -6.65 -1.55
C PRO A 201 -6.10 -6.85 -0.03
N LEU A 202 -7.06 -6.37 0.75
CA LEU A 202 -7.11 -6.62 2.19
C LEU A 202 -7.27 -8.11 2.50
N GLN A 203 -8.20 -8.80 1.84
CA GLN A 203 -8.41 -10.24 2.08
C GLN A 203 -7.14 -11.06 1.85
N MET A 204 -6.38 -10.75 0.80
CA MET A 204 -5.09 -11.39 0.57
C MET A 204 -4.10 -11.07 1.69
N MET A 205 -4.01 -9.80 2.12
CA MET A 205 -3.14 -9.43 3.23
C MET A 205 -3.53 -10.14 4.54
N LEU A 206 -4.82 -10.27 4.85
CA LEU A 206 -5.28 -11.04 6.02
C LEU A 206 -4.86 -12.50 5.95
N LEU A 207 -4.90 -13.14 4.77
CA LEU A 207 -4.41 -14.51 4.59
C LEU A 207 -2.89 -14.62 4.75
N VAL A 208 -2.15 -13.62 4.25
CA VAL A 208 -0.67 -13.56 4.42
C VAL A 208 -0.27 -13.50 5.90
N LEU A 209 -1.12 -12.95 6.77
CA LEU A 209 -0.94 -12.95 8.22
C LEU A 209 -1.32 -14.26 8.91
N CYS A 210 -1.83 -15.25 8.16
CA CYS A 210 -2.26 -16.56 8.66
C CYS A 210 -1.47 -17.72 8.03
N PRO A 211 -0.15 -17.90 8.34
CA PRO A 211 0.68 -18.89 7.66
C PRO A 211 0.13 -20.33 7.72
N LYS A 212 -0.42 -20.76 8.86
CA LYS A 212 -1.00 -22.12 9.02
C LYS A 212 -2.18 -22.35 8.06
N ILE A 213 -3.03 -21.34 7.87
CA ILE A 213 -4.17 -21.41 6.95
C ILE A 213 -3.68 -21.51 5.50
N LEU A 214 -2.69 -20.70 5.12
CA LEU A 214 -2.09 -20.76 3.78
C LEU A 214 -1.41 -22.11 3.52
N GLU A 215 -0.71 -22.65 4.51
CA GLU A 215 -0.07 -23.96 4.43
C GLU A 215 -1.10 -25.07 4.18
N GLU A 216 -2.21 -25.08 4.91
CA GLU A 216 -3.30 -26.04 4.70
C GLU A 216 -3.90 -25.92 3.30
N ILE A 217 -4.16 -24.70 2.82
CA ILE A 217 -4.69 -24.45 1.47
C ILE A 217 -3.72 -24.98 0.40
N ASN A 218 -2.43 -24.71 0.54
CA ASN A 218 -1.42 -25.19 -0.40
C ASN A 218 -1.26 -26.72 -0.36
N ASN A 219 -1.31 -27.32 0.82
CA ASN A 219 -1.28 -28.78 0.95
C ASN A 219 -2.51 -29.42 0.30
N ALA A 220 -3.67 -28.76 0.38
CA ALA A 220 -4.88 -29.22 -0.29
C ALA A 220 -4.81 -29.16 -1.81
N ASP A 221 -4.04 -28.24 -2.40
CA ASP A 221 -3.73 -28.25 -3.84
C ASP A 221 -2.87 -29.46 -4.22
N ASN A 222 -2.16 -30.05 -3.27
CA ASN A 222 -1.37 -31.28 -3.43
C ASN A 222 -2.13 -32.56 -3.00
N GLY A 223 -3.45 -32.47 -2.82
CA GLY A 223 -4.32 -33.62 -2.52
C GLY A 223 -4.57 -33.89 -1.04
N ALA A 224 -4.06 -33.05 -0.12
CA ALA A 224 -4.41 -33.15 1.30
C ALA A 224 -5.87 -32.70 1.58
N PRO A 225 -6.49 -33.16 2.67
CA PRO A 225 -7.77 -32.61 3.12
C PRO A 225 -7.68 -31.12 3.46
N CYS A 226 -8.74 -30.38 3.17
CA CYS A 226 -8.91 -28.98 3.55
C CYS A 226 -10.16 -28.85 4.43
N SER A 227 -10.05 -28.14 5.54
CA SER A 227 -11.17 -27.89 6.44
C SER A 227 -12.26 -27.08 5.74
N ALA A 228 -13.52 -27.34 6.11
CA ALA A 228 -14.65 -26.63 5.53
C ALA A 228 -14.58 -25.10 5.75
N GLN A 229 -13.94 -24.66 6.83
CA GLN A 229 -13.68 -23.26 7.14
C GLN A 229 -12.70 -22.61 6.15
N HIS A 230 -11.68 -23.35 5.70
CA HIS A 230 -10.64 -22.84 4.80
C HIS A 230 -11.00 -23.00 3.32
N LEU A 231 -11.99 -23.80 2.94
CA LEU A 231 -12.47 -23.93 1.56
C LEU A 231 -12.88 -22.59 0.93
N LYS A 232 -13.51 -21.69 1.70
CA LYS A 232 -13.89 -20.35 1.20
C LYS A 232 -12.66 -19.49 0.86
N LYS A 233 -11.59 -19.62 1.66
CA LYS A 233 -10.32 -18.90 1.49
C LYS A 233 -9.54 -19.44 0.30
N LYS A 234 -9.53 -20.77 0.13
CA LYS A 234 -9.05 -21.43 -1.08
C LYS A 234 -9.79 -20.93 -2.32
N HIS A 235 -11.12 -20.92 -2.28
CA HIS A 235 -11.92 -20.44 -3.41
C HIS A 235 -11.63 -18.98 -3.77
N PHE A 236 -11.44 -18.11 -2.78
CA PHE A 236 -11.00 -16.73 -3.01
C PHE A 236 -9.65 -16.68 -3.75
N ILE A 237 -8.65 -17.46 -3.32
CA ILE A 237 -7.36 -17.54 -4.00
C ILE A 237 -7.53 -18.01 -5.46
N ASP A 238 -8.38 -19.01 -5.69
CA ASP A 238 -8.68 -19.51 -7.05
C ASP A 238 -9.38 -18.47 -7.91
N GLU A 239 -10.33 -17.69 -7.36
CA GLU A 239 -10.98 -16.57 -8.05
C GLU A 239 -9.95 -15.50 -8.46
N VAL A 240 -9.01 -15.16 -7.58
CA VAL A 240 -7.95 -14.18 -7.87
C VAL A 240 -7.00 -14.68 -8.97
N LYS A 241 -6.52 -15.93 -8.88
CA LYS A 241 -5.68 -16.57 -9.90
C LYS A 241 -6.38 -16.59 -11.26
N LYS A 242 -7.65 -17.00 -11.27
CA LYS A 242 -8.46 -17.05 -12.49
C LYS A 242 -8.64 -15.67 -13.13
N ALA A 243 -8.84 -14.63 -12.32
CA ALA A 243 -9.10 -13.27 -12.81
C ALA A 243 -7.89 -12.60 -13.49
N ILE A 244 -6.66 -13.01 -13.20
CA ILE A 244 -5.45 -12.52 -13.89
C ILE A 244 -5.00 -13.41 -15.05
N SER A 245 -5.58 -14.60 -15.21
CA SER A 245 -5.20 -15.54 -16.27
C SER A 245 -5.46 -14.93 -17.66
N PRO A 246 -4.61 -15.21 -18.67
CA PRO A 246 -4.76 -14.68 -20.03
C PRO A 246 -6.15 -14.94 -20.66
N HIS A 247 -6.79 -16.06 -20.30
CA HIS A 247 -8.12 -16.44 -20.80
C HIS A 247 -9.28 -15.62 -20.20
N HIS A 248 -9.02 -14.85 -19.15
CA HIS A 248 -10.00 -14.03 -18.44
C HIS A 248 -9.64 -12.54 -18.42
N ALA A 249 -8.62 -12.14 -19.17
CA ALA A 249 -8.18 -10.76 -19.29
C ALA A 249 -9.34 -9.86 -19.76
N GLY A 250 -9.67 -8.83 -18.98
CA GLY A 250 -10.75 -7.89 -19.27
C GLY A 250 -12.03 -8.08 -18.44
N SER A 251 -12.07 -9.05 -17.52
CA SER A 251 -13.10 -9.12 -16.48
C SER A 251 -13.14 -7.84 -15.64
N LYS A 252 -14.32 -7.45 -15.12
CA LYS A 252 -14.49 -6.35 -14.15
C LYS A 252 -13.67 -6.54 -12.87
N LEU A 253 -13.19 -7.76 -12.62
CA LEU A 253 -12.37 -8.16 -11.47
C LEU A 253 -10.86 -8.10 -11.74
N THR A 254 -10.43 -8.03 -13.00
CA THR A 254 -9.02 -8.13 -13.41
C THR A 254 -8.14 -7.09 -12.71
N GLU A 255 -8.62 -5.85 -12.61
CA GLU A 255 -7.91 -4.74 -11.95
C GLU A 255 -7.70 -5.01 -10.46
N GLY A 256 -8.75 -5.38 -9.74
CA GLY A 256 -8.65 -5.76 -8.33
C GLY A 256 -7.76 -6.99 -8.11
N ALA A 257 -7.84 -7.97 -9.02
CA ALA A 257 -6.99 -9.15 -8.99
C ALA A 257 -5.51 -8.79 -9.18
N ALA A 258 -5.20 -7.90 -10.12
CA ALA A 258 -3.84 -7.43 -10.36
C ALA A 258 -3.27 -6.71 -9.13
N VAL A 259 -4.04 -5.80 -8.51
CA VAL A 259 -3.63 -5.16 -7.24
C VAL A 259 -3.35 -6.21 -6.18
N THR A 260 -4.26 -7.16 -6.02
CA THR A 260 -4.17 -8.25 -5.03
C THR A 260 -2.91 -9.11 -5.23
N CYS A 261 -2.61 -9.49 -6.47
CA CYS A 261 -1.42 -10.28 -6.80
C CYS A 261 -0.12 -9.48 -6.62
N VAL A 262 -0.14 -8.16 -6.88
CA VAL A 262 1.00 -7.28 -6.55
C VAL A 262 1.21 -7.19 -5.05
N ARG A 263 0.15 -7.11 -4.23
CA ARG A 263 0.25 -7.15 -2.76
C ARG A 263 0.90 -8.44 -2.27
N LEU A 264 0.43 -9.58 -2.79
CA LEU A 264 1.00 -10.90 -2.53
C LEU A 264 2.50 -10.97 -2.91
N CYS A 265 2.85 -10.55 -4.12
CA CYS A 265 4.25 -10.53 -4.57
C CYS A 265 5.11 -9.64 -3.66
N LYS A 266 4.65 -8.41 -3.37
CA LYS A 266 5.35 -7.48 -2.49
C LYS A 266 5.55 -8.06 -1.10
N ALA A 267 4.52 -8.67 -0.51
CA ALA A 267 4.58 -9.24 0.83
C ALA A 267 5.63 -10.35 0.92
N SER A 268 5.73 -11.21 -0.11
CA SER A 268 6.78 -12.24 -0.17
C SER A 268 8.20 -11.70 -0.12
N THR A 269 8.42 -10.45 -0.53
CA THR A 269 9.76 -9.83 -0.45
C THR A 269 10.19 -9.55 0.99
N TYR A 270 9.26 -9.50 1.95
CA TYR A 270 9.55 -9.34 3.38
C TYR A 270 9.89 -10.67 4.05
N ILE A 271 9.95 -11.77 3.29
CA ILE A 271 10.41 -13.08 3.75
C ILE A 271 11.80 -13.33 3.16
N SER A 272 12.71 -13.82 4.00
CA SER A 272 14.07 -14.16 3.54
C SER A 272 14.03 -15.27 2.50
N ILE A 273 14.82 -15.13 1.42
CA ILE A 273 15.01 -16.16 0.39
C ILE A 273 15.59 -17.49 0.94
N ASN A 274 16.11 -17.46 2.17
CA ASN A 274 16.61 -18.66 2.85
C ASN A 274 15.46 -19.52 3.39
N ASP A 275 14.26 -18.97 3.57
CA ASP A 275 13.06 -19.70 3.99
C ASP A 275 12.35 -20.33 2.78
N ARG A 276 13.07 -21.18 2.04
CA ARG A 276 12.61 -21.70 0.73
C ARG A 276 11.31 -22.51 0.78
N LEU A 277 10.97 -23.04 1.95
CA LEU A 277 9.77 -23.85 2.16
C LEU A 277 8.54 -23.00 2.49
N ASN A 278 8.71 -21.68 2.63
CA ASN A 278 7.60 -20.80 2.93
C ASN A 278 6.52 -20.88 1.83
N VAL A 279 5.30 -21.23 2.24
CA VAL A 279 4.16 -21.43 1.34
C VAL A 279 3.83 -20.20 0.50
N LEU A 280 4.15 -19.00 0.99
CA LEU A 280 3.90 -17.76 0.26
C LEU A 280 4.66 -17.73 -1.07
N PHE A 281 5.85 -18.35 -1.13
CA PHE A 281 6.60 -18.46 -2.38
C PHE A 281 5.88 -19.33 -3.40
N SER A 282 5.31 -20.47 -3.01
CA SER A 282 4.51 -21.32 -3.91
C SER A 282 3.32 -20.56 -4.48
N LEU A 283 2.63 -19.79 -3.64
CA LEU A 283 1.50 -18.98 -4.08
C LEU A 283 1.94 -17.88 -5.06
N VAL A 284 3.06 -17.19 -4.79
CA VAL A 284 3.63 -16.20 -5.72
C VAL A 284 4.02 -16.83 -7.05
N GLN A 285 4.66 -18.00 -7.06
CA GLN A 285 5.03 -18.68 -8.31
C GLN A 285 3.82 -18.97 -9.20
N SER A 286 2.66 -19.25 -8.59
CA SER A 286 1.43 -19.53 -9.34
C SER A 286 0.80 -18.30 -10.03
N VAL A 287 1.19 -17.07 -9.65
CA VAL A 287 0.58 -15.84 -10.19
C VAL A 287 1.56 -14.91 -10.90
N ILE A 288 2.86 -14.97 -10.58
CA ILE A 288 3.83 -13.93 -10.97
C ILE A 288 3.99 -13.81 -12.50
N ASN A 289 3.94 -14.92 -13.23
CA ASN A 289 4.10 -14.89 -14.70
C ASN A 289 2.88 -14.28 -15.37
N ASP A 290 1.67 -14.72 -15.00
CA ASP A 290 0.42 -14.15 -15.51
C ASP A 290 0.30 -12.66 -15.17
N LEU A 291 0.71 -12.27 -13.97
CA LEU A 291 0.75 -10.88 -13.54
C LEU A 291 1.73 -10.04 -14.38
N LYS A 292 2.94 -10.56 -14.65
CA LYS A 292 3.93 -9.89 -15.51
C LYS A 292 3.39 -9.70 -16.93
N GLN A 293 2.76 -10.73 -17.49
CA GLN A 293 2.14 -10.66 -18.82
C GLN A 293 1.00 -9.63 -18.82
N LEU A 294 0.12 -9.67 -17.83
CA LEU A 294 -1.02 -8.77 -17.71
C LEU A 294 -0.61 -7.28 -17.63
N LEU A 295 0.44 -6.96 -16.88
CA LEU A 295 0.87 -5.57 -16.66
C LEU A 295 1.88 -5.07 -17.71
N PHE A 296 2.88 -5.87 -18.06
CA PHE A 296 4.01 -5.43 -18.89
C PHE A 296 4.01 -5.99 -20.30
N ASN A 297 3.08 -6.88 -20.64
CA ASN A 297 2.90 -7.38 -22.00
C ASN A 297 1.40 -7.58 -22.32
N PRO A 298 0.56 -6.54 -22.16
CA PRO A 298 -0.88 -6.69 -22.33
C PRO A 298 -1.21 -7.04 -23.79
N PRO A 299 -2.27 -7.82 -24.04
CA PRO A 299 -2.74 -8.07 -25.40
C PRO A 299 -3.03 -6.76 -26.15
N PRO A 300 -2.86 -6.71 -27.48
CA PRO A 300 -2.93 -5.46 -28.28
C PRO A 300 -4.23 -4.66 -28.12
N ASN A 301 -5.32 -5.32 -27.75
CA ASN A 301 -6.66 -4.74 -27.61
C ASN A 301 -7.06 -4.49 -26.15
N THR A 302 -6.18 -4.79 -25.19
CA THR A 302 -6.41 -4.51 -23.77
C THR A 302 -5.92 -3.10 -23.50
N LYS A 303 -6.84 -2.19 -23.16
CA LYS A 303 -6.45 -0.87 -22.65
C LYS A 303 -5.56 -1.10 -21.41
N PRO A 304 -4.37 -0.47 -21.33
CA PRO A 304 -3.59 -0.48 -20.08
C PRO A 304 -4.50 -0.09 -18.91
N PHE A 305 -4.19 -0.57 -17.71
CA PHE A 305 -4.81 -0.07 -16.47
C PHE A 305 -4.53 1.43 -16.37
N SER A 306 -5.42 2.19 -16.99
CA SER A 306 -5.34 3.62 -17.23
C SER A 306 -6.80 4.07 -17.25
N ARG A 307 -7.42 4.14 -16.08
CA ARG A 307 -8.62 4.98 -15.93
C ARG A 307 -8.07 6.40 -15.94
N GLY A 308 -7.90 6.97 -17.13
CA GLY A 308 -7.25 8.26 -17.40
C GLY A 308 -6.82 9.04 -16.17
N GLN A 309 -5.51 9.24 -16.00
CA GLN A 309 -4.94 10.20 -15.03
C GLN A 309 -5.01 9.80 -13.54
N SER A 310 -4.95 8.51 -13.19
CA SER A 310 -4.91 8.07 -11.78
C SER A 310 -3.48 7.75 -11.31
N ILE A 311 -3.01 8.42 -10.25
CA ILE A 311 -1.77 8.13 -9.50
C ILE A 311 -1.71 6.66 -9.03
N VAL A 312 -2.87 6.05 -8.80
CA VAL A 312 -3.01 4.68 -8.29
C VAL A 312 -2.53 3.63 -9.31
N ASP A 313 -2.68 3.90 -10.61
CA ASP A 313 -2.25 2.97 -11.65
C ASP A 313 -0.72 2.85 -11.67
N LEU A 314 -0.01 3.97 -11.46
CA LEU A 314 1.44 4.04 -11.44
C LEU A 314 2.07 3.31 -10.23
N ASP A 315 1.49 3.48 -9.04
CA ASP A 315 1.99 2.81 -7.83
C ASP A 315 1.90 1.28 -7.95
N LEU A 316 0.86 0.77 -8.63
CA LEU A 316 0.71 -0.65 -8.93
C LEU A 316 1.87 -1.18 -9.77
N TYR A 317 2.21 -0.50 -10.88
CA TYR A 317 3.33 -0.90 -11.73
C TYR A 317 4.67 -0.78 -11.00
N ASN A 318 4.87 0.27 -10.21
CA ASN A 318 6.08 0.46 -9.40
C ASN A 318 6.25 -0.67 -8.38
N ASP A 319 5.21 -0.97 -7.60
CA ASP A 319 5.22 -2.07 -6.63
C ASP A 319 5.47 -3.41 -7.34
N CYS A 320 4.87 -3.64 -8.50
CA CYS A 320 5.07 -4.86 -9.27
C CYS A 320 6.51 -5.00 -9.76
N PHE A 321 7.08 -3.94 -10.35
CA PHE A 321 8.47 -3.94 -10.81
C PHE A 321 9.44 -4.23 -9.66
N VAL A 322 9.31 -3.49 -8.56
CA VAL A 322 10.19 -3.65 -7.38
C VAL A 322 10.05 -5.06 -6.81
N SER A 323 8.83 -5.60 -6.75
CA SER A 323 8.60 -6.98 -6.31
C SER A 323 9.27 -7.99 -7.24
N CYS A 324 9.11 -7.84 -8.57
CA CYS A 324 9.76 -8.71 -9.55
C CYS A 324 11.29 -8.68 -9.43
N PHE A 325 11.88 -7.49 -9.25
CA PHE A 325 13.31 -7.33 -9.01
C PHE A 325 13.75 -8.06 -7.74
N ARG A 326 12.98 -7.95 -6.65
CA ARG A 326 13.31 -8.59 -5.36
C ARG A 326 13.14 -10.11 -5.38
N ILE A 327 12.13 -10.63 -6.08
CA ILE A 327 11.82 -12.07 -6.14
C ILE A 327 12.70 -12.79 -7.16
N THR A 328 12.86 -12.22 -8.36
CA THR A 328 13.60 -12.83 -9.47
C THR A 328 14.65 -11.87 -10.03
N PRO A 329 15.68 -11.49 -9.27
CA PRO A 329 16.65 -10.44 -9.65
C PRO A 329 17.45 -10.75 -10.92
N HIS A 330 17.59 -12.03 -11.26
CA HIS A 330 18.29 -12.47 -12.47
C HIS A 330 17.35 -12.69 -13.67
N ASN A 331 16.04 -12.76 -13.44
CA ASN A 331 15.05 -12.81 -14.50
C ASN A 331 14.57 -11.38 -14.82
N ASN A 332 15.23 -10.77 -15.79
CA ASN A 332 15.08 -9.36 -16.16
C ASN A 332 14.02 -9.11 -17.25
N ASP A 333 13.03 -9.98 -17.44
CA ASP A 333 12.07 -9.82 -18.54
C ASP A 333 11.25 -8.53 -18.43
N VAL A 334 10.78 -8.18 -17.23
CA VAL A 334 10.11 -6.89 -16.99
C VAL A 334 11.06 -5.71 -17.24
N LEU A 335 12.32 -5.82 -16.80
CA LEU A 335 13.34 -4.80 -17.06
C LEU A 335 13.58 -4.60 -18.56
N LYS A 336 13.65 -5.68 -19.35
CA LYS A 336 13.81 -5.59 -20.81
C LYS A 336 12.63 -4.87 -21.47
N VAL A 337 11.39 -5.20 -21.07
CA VAL A 337 10.19 -4.51 -21.57
C VAL A 337 10.28 -3.02 -21.21
N CYS A 338 10.55 -2.69 -19.96
CA CYS A 338 10.64 -1.29 -19.54
C CYS A 338 11.86 -0.54 -20.10
N LEU A 339 12.92 -1.21 -20.55
CA LEU A 339 14.07 -0.57 -21.19
C LEU A 339 13.88 -0.32 -22.68
N HIS A 340 12.96 -1.05 -23.33
CA HIS A 340 12.83 -1.00 -24.78
C HIS A 340 12.41 0.41 -25.26
N PRO A 341 13.10 1.02 -26.24
CA PRO A 341 12.86 2.41 -26.65
C PRO A 341 11.44 2.70 -27.18
N ASN A 342 10.79 1.68 -27.75
CA ASN A 342 9.42 1.76 -28.29
C ASN A 342 8.34 1.39 -27.26
N SER A 343 8.72 1.09 -26.01
CA SER A 343 7.74 0.82 -24.97
C SER A 343 6.92 2.07 -24.64
N PRO A 344 5.67 1.90 -24.18
CA PRO A 344 4.86 3.00 -23.68
C PRO A 344 5.60 3.86 -22.65
N PRO A 345 5.48 5.21 -22.68
CA PRO A 345 6.18 6.11 -21.76
C PRO A 345 5.94 5.81 -20.27
N ILE A 346 4.78 5.24 -19.92
CA ILE A 346 4.46 4.82 -18.55
C ILE A 346 5.45 3.76 -18.04
N TYR A 347 5.95 2.86 -18.89
CA TYR A 347 6.91 1.83 -18.47
C TYR A 347 8.30 2.40 -18.25
N HIS A 348 8.71 3.39 -19.05
CA HIS A 348 9.94 4.14 -18.81
C HIS A 348 9.87 4.82 -17.45
N PHE A 349 8.77 5.51 -17.16
CA PHE A 349 8.55 6.20 -15.91
C PHE A 349 8.52 5.26 -14.69
N VAL A 350 7.85 4.11 -14.81
CA VAL A 350 7.84 3.06 -13.79
C VAL A 350 9.25 2.59 -13.48
N LEU A 351 10.06 2.35 -14.51
CA LEU A 351 11.45 1.93 -14.32
C LEU A 351 12.25 2.97 -13.53
N VAL A 352 12.13 4.26 -13.86
CA VAL A 352 12.83 5.33 -13.13
C VAL A 352 12.45 5.32 -11.65
N ASN A 353 11.15 5.32 -11.36
CA ASN A 353 10.65 5.39 -9.99
C ASN A 353 10.99 4.14 -9.18
N ALA A 354 10.89 2.96 -9.81
CA ALA A 354 11.26 1.70 -9.18
C ALA A 354 12.75 1.66 -8.83
N LEU A 355 13.63 2.08 -9.74
CA LEU A 355 15.08 2.16 -9.48
C LEU A 355 15.40 3.16 -8.38
N HIS A 356 14.81 4.36 -8.44
CA HIS A 356 14.95 5.35 -7.38
C HIS A 356 14.54 4.79 -6.01
N ARG A 357 13.39 4.08 -5.95
CA ARG A 357 12.93 3.43 -4.72
C ARG A 357 13.87 2.32 -4.25
N ILE A 358 14.40 1.48 -5.14
CA ILE A 358 15.37 0.43 -4.78
C ILE A 358 16.64 1.02 -4.15
N ILE A 359 17.05 2.21 -4.61
CA ILE A 359 18.25 2.91 -4.12
C ILE A 359 18.00 3.62 -2.79
N THR A 360 16.85 4.29 -2.66
CA THR A 360 16.57 5.21 -1.53
C THR A 360 15.85 4.56 -0.36
N GLN A 361 15.11 3.48 -0.58
CA GLN A 361 14.37 2.81 0.50
C GLN A 361 15.34 2.08 1.43
N PRO A 362 15.13 2.13 2.77
CA PRO A 362 15.81 1.24 3.71
C PRO A 362 15.66 -0.22 3.30
N ARG A 363 16.78 -0.95 3.23
CA ARG A 363 16.81 -2.30 2.64
C ARG A 363 16.77 -3.39 3.70
N LEU A 364 15.97 -4.42 3.44
CA LEU A 364 16.12 -5.70 4.15
C LEU A 364 17.42 -6.39 3.72
N PRO A 365 18.11 -7.10 4.63
CA PRO A 365 19.43 -7.68 4.35
C PRO A 365 19.46 -8.66 3.16
N TRP A 366 18.35 -9.32 2.86
CA TRP A 366 18.24 -10.29 1.77
C TRP A 366 17.73 -9.69 0.45
N TRP A 367 17.35 -8.41 0.40
CA TRP A 367 16.94 -7.80 -0.86
C TRP A 367 18.15 -7.68 -1.80
N PRO A 368 17.98 -7.99 -3.10
CA PRO A 368 19.07 -7.94 -4.06
C PRO A 368 19.64 -6.52 -4.22
N ASN A 369 20.93 -6.45 -4.55
CA ASN A 369 21.63 -5.18 -4.75
C ASN A 369 21.37 -4.61 -6.15
N ILE A 370 21.26 -3.29 -6.23
CA ILE A 370 21.09 -2.54 -7.49
C ILE A 370 22.24 -2.78 -8.49
N THR A 371 23.41 -3.23 -8.02
CA THR A 371 24.57 -3.55 -8.86
C THR A 371 24.26 -4.51 -10.01
N ILE A 372 23.23 -5.37 -9.88
CA ILE A 372 22.77 -6.27 -10.94
C ILE A 372 22.32 -5.51 -12.20
N ILE A 373 21.91 -4.25 -12.05
CA ILE A 373 21.43 -3.39 -13.15
C ILE A 373 22.56 -2.58 -13.79
N TYR A 374 23.76 -2.52 -13.21
CA TYR A 374 24.85 -1.68 -13.73
C TYR A 374 25.28 -2.04 -15.16
N GLY A 375 25.18 -3.31 -15.54
CA GLY A 375 25.42 -3.75 -16.93
C GLY A 375 24.45 -3.13 -17.96
N LYS A 376 23.35 -2.52 -17.50
CA LYS A 376 22.33 -1.84 -18.32
C LYS A 376 22.41 -0.32 -18.25
N ALA A 377 23.46 0.24 -17.64
CA ALA A 377 23.60 1.69 -17.44
C ALA A 377 23.58 2.50 -18.75
N ALA A 378 24.19 1.99 -19.82
CA ALA A 378 24.18 2.66 -21.12
C ALA A 378 22.77 2.70 -21.75
N GLU A 379 22.08 1.55 -21.76
CA GLU A 379 20.68 1.44 -22.23
C GLU A 379 19.76 2.36 -21.43
N LEU A 380 19.94 2.41 -20.10
CA LEU A 380 19.22 3.33 -19.22
C LEU A 380 19.44 4.78 -19.63
N ARG A 381 20.70 5.24 -19.73
CA ARG A 381 21.02 6.62 -20.12
C ARG A 381 20.41 7.00 -21.48
N ASN A 382 20.43 6.08 -22.45
CA ASN A 382 19.82 6.32 -23.76
C ASN A 382 18.30 6.46 -23.65
N MET A 383 17.64 5.51 -22.98
CA MET A 383 16.19 5.55 -22.75
C MET A 383 15.77 6.82 -21.98
N PHE A 384 16.54 7.23 -20.98
CA PHE A 384 16.33 8.48 -20.25
C PHE A 384 16.45 9.71 -21.15
N THR A 385 17.51 9.78 -21.95
CA THR A 385 17.74 10.90 -22.87
C THR A 385 16.62 11.01 -23.90
N ASP A 386 16.21 9.88 -24.49
CA ASP A 386 15.13 9.83 -25.47
C ASP A 386 13.79 10.25 -24.87
N THR A 387 13.49 9.77 -23.66
CA THR A 387 12.25 10.13 -22.94
C THR A 387 12.24 11.62 -22.59
N LEU A 388 13.36 12.14 -22.09
CA LEU A 388 13.50 13.56 -21.78
C LEU A 388 13.25 14.43 -23.03
N ASN A 389 13.88 14.08 -24.16
CA ASN A 389 13.70 14.79 -25.42
C ASN A 389 12.24 14.78 -25.89
N LYS A 390 11.56 13.62 -25.82
CA LYS A 390 10.14 13.48 -26.19
C LYS A 390 9.21 14.32 -25.29
N VAL A 391 9.50 14.41 -24.00
CA VAL A 391 8.75 15.23 -23.04
C VAL A 391 8.98 16.72 -23.28
N THR A 392 10.22 17.14 -23.46
CA THR A 392 10.59 18.55 -23.73
C THR A 392 9.99 19.05 -25.05
N GLN A 393 9.87 18.18 -26.07
CA GLN A 393 9.29 18.52 -27.37
C GLN A 393 7.75 18.43 -27.39
N GLY A 394 7.09 18.13 -26.27
CA GLY A 394 5.62 18.09 -26.16
C GLY A 394 4.95 16.91 -26.90
N MET A 395 5.73 15.95 -27.39
CA MET A 395 5.25 14.89 -28.28
C MET A 395 4.69 13.64 -27.55
N ALA A 396 4.87 13.53 -26.23
CA ALA A 396 4.49 12.30 -25.51
C ALA A 396 4.04 12.47 -24.05
N ALA A 397 3.78 13.70 -23.57
CA ALA A 397 3.51 13.91 -22.15
C ALA A 397 2.01 14.13 -21.85
N PRO A 398 1.30 13.20 -21.18
CA PRO A 398 0.20 13.60 -20.30
C PRO A 398 0.69 14.70 -19.35
N GLN A 399 -0.10 15.77 -19.19
CA GLN A 399 0.23 17.02 -18.49
C GLN A 399 0.86 16.84 -17.09
N HIS A 400 0.68 15.68 -16.45
CA HIS A 400 1.27 15.34 -15.17
C HIS A 400 2.77 15.01 -15.21
N LEU A 401 3.36 14.59 -16.34
CA LEU A 401 4.80 14.23 -16.41
C LEU A 401 5.74 15.39 -16.08
N ASN A 402 5.31 16.64 -16.30
CA ASN A 402 6.04 17.83 -15.89
C ASN A 402 5.97 18.09 -14.36
N GLN A 403 5.00 17.51 -13.64
CA GLN A 403 4.84 17.69 -12.18
C GLN A 403 5.77 16.79 -11.36
N TRP A 404 6.22 15.64 -11.89
CA TRP A 404 6.89 14.59 -11.10
C TRP A 404 8.40 14.74 -10.93
N CYS A 405 8.97 15.94 -11.14
CA CYS A 405 10.41 16.16 -11.02
C CYS A 405 11.25 15.10 -11.79
N PHE A 406 10.72 14.55 -12.90
CA PHE A 406 11.38 13.51 -13.69
C PHE A 406 12.81 13.91 -14.08
N PRO A 407 13.08 15.16 -14.52
CA PRO A 407 14.45 15.62 -14.74
C PRO A 407 15.34 15.62 -13.50
N ALA A 408 14.78 15.87 -12.30
CA ALA A 408 15.55 15.88 -11.04
C ALA A 408 15.87 14.47 -10.55
N ILE A 409 14.93 13.53 -10.66
CA ILE A 409 15.17 12.11 -10.36
C ILE A 409 16.20 11.54 -11.35
N CYS A 410 16.09 11.88 -12.64
CA CYS A 410 17.08 11.48 -13.64
C CYS A 410 18.48 12.04 -13.36
N LYS A 411 18.59 13.30 -12.91
CA LYS A 411 19.88 13.90 -12.49
C LYS A 411 20.49 13.19 -11.27
N SER A 412 19.67 12.80 -10.29
CA SER A 412 20.11 12.07 -9.10
C SER A 412 20.61 10.65 -9.42
N LEU A 413 20.03 10.00 -10.43
CA LEU A 413 20.43 8.65 -10.87
C LEU A 413 21.64 8.62 -11.82
N MET A 414 22.00 9.75 -12.42
CA MET A 414 23.10 9.86 -13.41
C MET A 414 24.38 10.51 -12.87
N GLY A 415 24.33 11.12 -11.68
CA GLY A 415 25.52 11.53 -10.92
C GLY A 415 26.11 10.34 -10.16
#